data_AF-A0A1S8D3X6-F1
#
_entry.id   AF-A0A1S8D3X6-F1
#
_cell.length_a   1.000
_cell.length_b   1.000
_cell.length_c   1.000
_cell.angle_alpha   90.00
_cell.angle_beta   90.00
_cell.angle_gamma   90.00
#
_symmetry.space_group_name_H-M   'P 1'
#
loop_
_entity.id
_entity.type
_entity.pdbx_description
1 polymer ?
#
loop_
_entity_poly.entity_id
_entity_poly.type
_entity_poly.pdbx_seq_one_letter_code
_entity_poly.pdbx_strand_id
1 'polypeptide(L)'
;MVFGAIEAKWLSLGGLGGALGAPVNNETPTFDGVGRYQDFQAGRTISWHPDTGAHLVYGSIGARWREIGRERFGYPINDESGCPDGVGRFNHFRAEQLQGKPEASIYWSPASGAHEVYGAIRDKWARLGWERGSSRYPLEAEHDEPGVGRLQRFQGGYFTWTPAGGAQQHNGAYAPPPRITLRAISDGGRFIEVQGDNFTGRQSAKVAYDLFAGGGPTTHQTGEHTVAVNEVGHIADRIRVNLSGLSGAQVQATDLSSGRAASASL
;
A
#
# COMPACT_ATOMS: atom_id res chain seq x y z
N MET A 1 19.29 19.36 -27.38
CA MET A 1 18.30 19.84 -28.35
C MET A 1 16.93 19.29 -27.97
N VAL A 2 15.92 20.13 -28.06
CA VAL A 2 14.49 19.80 -27.89
C VAL A 2 13.93 19.84 -29.31
N PHE A 3 13.14 18.84 -29.74
CA PHE A 3 12.50 18.89 -31.06
C PHE A 3 11.09 18.25 -31.00
N GLY A 4 10.32 18.38 -32.08
CA GLY A 4 9.04 17.69 -32.23
C GLY A 4 8.00 18.03 -31.15
N ALA A 5 7.25 17.03 -30.68
CA ALA A 5 6.15 17.22 -29.76
C ALA A 5 6.60 17.71 -28.36
N ILE A 6 7.79 17.31 -27.91
CA ILE A 6 8.37 17.77 -26.64
C ILE A 6 8.76 19.25 -26.75
N GLU A 7 9.31 19.68 -27.89
CA GLU A 7 9.61 21.11 -28.14
C GLU A 7 8.34 21.94 -28.20
N ALA A 8 7.34 21.50 -28.96
CA ALA A 8 6.06 22.19 -29.02
C ALA A 8 5.46 22.37 -27.62
N LYS A 9 5.55 21.34 -26.76
CA LYS A 9 5.10 21.43 -25.37
C LYS A 9 5.93 22.41 -24.56
N TRP A 10 7.25 22.32 -24.60
CA TRP A 10 8.15 23.21 -23.87
C TRP A 10 7.95 24.68 -24.27
N LEU A 11 7.79 24.97 -25.57
CA LEU A 11 7.50 26.31 -26.08
C LEU A 11 6.13 26.81 -25.61
N SER A 12 5.11 25.94 -25.57
CA SER A 12 3.78 26.30 -25.06
C SER A 12 3.80 26.68 -23.56
N LEU A 13 4.81 26.22 -22.81
CA LEU A 13 5.03 26.52 -21.40
C LEU A 13 6.01 27.69 -21.18
N GLY A 14 6.32 28.46 -22.23
CA GLY A 14 7.15 29.67 -22.18
C GLY A 14 8.62 29.45 -22.57
N GLY A 15 9.01 28.24 -22.99
CA GLY A 15 10.38 27.93 -23.41
C GLY A 15 11.42 28.30 -22.35
N LEU A 16 12.52 28.95 -22.77
CA LEU A 16 13.59 29.39 -21.85
C LEU A 16 13.13 30.42 -20.81
N GLY A 17 12.14 31.24 -21.13
CA GLY A 17 11.55 32.21 -20.18
C GLY A 17 10.46 31.61 -19.30
N GLY A 18 10.07 30.37 -19.56
CA GLY A 18 9.01 29.67 -18.87
C GLY A 18 9.45 29.01 -17.57
N ALA A 19 8.48 28.50 -16.82
CA ALA A 19 8.74 27.87 -15.53
C ALA A 19 9.69 26.66 -15.66
N LEU A 20 9.70 25.96 -16.80
CA LEU A 20 10.52 24.76 -17.02
C LEU A 20 12.03 25.06 -17.09
N GLY A 21 12.40 26.24 -17.60
CA GLY A 21 13.79 26.61 -17.85
C GLY A 21 14.42 25.81 -19.00
N ALA A 22 15.76 25.75 -19.00
CA ALA A 22 16.52 25.08 -20.06
C ALA A 22 16.44 23.54 -19.96
N PRO A 23 16.51 22.82 -21.10
CA PRO A 23 16.67 21.37 -21.11
C PRO A 23 18.02 20.97 -20.51
N VAL A 24 18.07 19.88 -19.74
CA VAL A 24 19.32 19.39 -19.11
C VAL A 24 19.96 18.22 -19.87
N ASN A 25 19.20 17.54 -20.72
CA ASN A 25 19.65 16.47 -21.60
C ASN A 25 19.06 16.64 -23.01
N ASN A 26 19.51 15.80 -23.95
CA ASN A 26 18.81 15.61 -25.21
C ASN A 26 17.57 14.73 -25.01
N GLU A 27 16.61 14.86 -25.92
CA GLU A 27 15.47 13.94 -25.99
C GLU A 27 15.95 12.47 -26.04
N THR A 28 15.44 11.67 -25.11
CA THR A 28 15.92 10.30 -24.86
C THR A 28 14.77 9.30 -25.09
N PRO A 29 14.99 8.15 -25.76
CA PRO A 29 14.00 7.08 -25.84
C PRO A 29 13.61 6.56 -24.46
N THR A 30 12.34 6.22 -24.29
CA THR A 30 11.82 5.54 -23.10
C THR A 30 12.15 4.04 -23.12
N PHE A 31 11.87 3.35 -22.02
CA PHE A 31 12.26 1.94 -21.81
C PHE A 31 11.74 0.95 -22.88
N ASP A 32 10.64 1.28 -23.54
CA ASP A 32 9.96 0.49 -24.57
C ASP A 32 10.39 0.86 -25.99
N GLY A 33 11.20 1.92 -26.16
CA GLY A 33 11.62 2.46 -27.45
C GLY A 33 10.53 3.17 -28.25
N VAL A 34 9.33 3.35 -27.70
CA VAL A 34 8.19 3.99 -28.39
C VAL A 34 8.10 5.46 -28.03
N GLY A 35 8.12 5.76 -26.73
CA GLY A 35 8.07 7.11 -26.21
C GLY A 35 9.42 7.83 -26.22
N ARG A 36 9.34 9.10 -25.84
CA ARG A 36 10.48 10.00 -25.70
C ARG A 36 10.29 10.83 -24.45
N TYR A 37 11.36 11.15 -23.75
CA TYR A 37 11.31 12.10 -22.65
C TYR A 37 12.49 13.06 -22.69
N GLN A 38 12.30 14.20 -22.03
CA GLN A 38 13.37 15.16 -21.79
C GLN A 38 13.23 15.76 -20.40
N ASP A 39 14.37 15.83 -19.72
CA ASP A 39 14.47 16.43 -18.40
C ASP A 39 14.86 17.91 -18.56
N PHE A 40 14.33 18.73 -17.66
CA PHE A 40 14.51 20.17 -17.57
C PHE A 40 14.97 20.55 -16.16
N GLN A 41 15.34 21.83 -16.00
CA GLN A 41 15.77 22.37 -14.71
C GLN A 41 14.74 22.13 -13.59
N ALA A 42 15.25 22.02 -12.36
CA ALA A 42 14.49 21.75 -11.14
C ALA A 42 13.70 20.43 -11.14
N GLY A 43 14.21 19.40 -11.84
CA GLY A 43 13.68 18.03 -11.78
C GLY A 43 12.33 17.85 -12.47
N ARG A 44 12.07 18.68 -13.50
CA ARG A 44 10.88 18.65 -14.34
C ARG A 44 11.12 17.76 -15.56
N THR A 45 10.13 17.00 -15.97
CA THR A 45 10.23 16.11 -17.13
C THR A 45 9.03 16.33 -18.03
N ILE A 46 9.28 16.51 -19.33
CA ILE A 46 8.24 16.31 -20.34
C ILE A 46 8.42 14.90 -20.90
N SER A 47 7.37 14.09 -20.83
CA SER A 47 7.33 12.75 -21.42
C SER A 47 6.26 12.70 -22.49
N TRP A 48 6.57 12.00 -23.58
CA TRP A 48 5.75 11.89 -24.78
C TRP A 48 5.60 10.44 -25.22
N HIS A 49 4.39 10.08 -25.63
CA HIS A 49 4.07 8.85 -26.35
C HIS A 49 3.10 9.18 -27.50
N PRO A 50 3.15 8.49 -28.65
CA PRO A 50 2.24 8.76 -29.76
C PRO A 50 0.75 8.72 -29.38
N ASP A 51 0.38 7.84 -28.45
CA ASP A 51 -1.03 7.68 -28.03
C ASP A 51 -1.46 8.62 -26.89
N THR A 52 -0.54 9.28 -26.18
CA THR A 52 -0.86 10.16 -25.04
C THR A 52 -0.50 11.62 -25.28
N GLY A 53 0.42 11.92 -26.19
CA GLY A 53 0.97 13.26 -26.38
C GLY A 53 2.03 13.62 -25.33
N ALA A 54 2.50 14.86 -25.37
CA ALA A 54 3.57 15.36 -24.51
C ALA A 54 3.00 16.06 -23.27
N HIS A 55 3.38 15.59 -22.09
CA HIS A 55 2.88 16.12 -20.81
C HIS A 55 4.00 16.35 -19.81
N LEU A 56 3.81 17.37 -18.99
CA LEU A 56 4.73 17.78 -17.94
C LEU A 56 4.41 17.05 -16.62
N VAL A 57 5.45 16.47 -16.02
CA VAL A 57 5.43 15.90 -14.67
C VAL A 57 6.56 16.53 -13.85
N TYR A 58 6.28 17.02 -12.64
CA TYR A 58 7.28 17.73 -11.84
C TYR A 58 7.04 17.68 -10.33
N GLY A 59 7.89 18.38 -9.57
CA GLY A 59 7.73 18.51 -8.12
C GLY A 59 7.73 17.16 -7.41
N SER A 60 6.91 17.05 -6.36
CA SER A 60 6.77 15.80 -5.60
C SER A 60 6.15 14.67 -6.42
N ILE A 61 5.25 14.98 -7.36
CA ILE A 61 4.63 13.97 -8.23
C ILE A 61 5.67 13.39 -9.18
N GLY A 62 6.45 14.25 -9.84
CA GLY A 62 7.56 13.84 -10.69
C GLY A 62 8.66 13.12 -9.93
N ALA A 63 8.94 13.50 -8.68
CA ALA A 63 9.85 12.76 -7.82
C ALA A 63 9.36 11.33 -7.55
N ARG A 64 8.09 11.18 -7.16
CA ARG A 64 7.49 9.86 -6.93
C ARG A 64 7.43 9.02 -8.21
N TRP A 65 6.99 9.61 -9.32
CA TRP A 65 6.93 8.95 -10.62
C TRP A 65 8.30 8.41 -11.05
N ARG A 66 9.38 9.18 -10.81
CA ARG A 66 10.75 8.73 -11.06
C ARG A 66 11.16 7.55 -10.19
N GLU A 67 10.81 7.58 -8.91
CA GLU A 67 11.10 6.51 -7.95
C GLU A 67 10.43 5.19 -8.34
N ILE A 68 9.19 5.24 -8.83
CA ILE A 68 8.39 4.05 -9.18
C ILE A 68 8.58 3.59 -10.64
N GLY A 69 9.60 4.10 -11.34
CA GLY A 69 10.02 3.59 -12.65
C GLY A 69 9.59 4.40 -13.88
N ARG A 70 9.14 5.65 -13.70
CA ARG A 70 8.70 6.58 -14.76
C ARG A 70 7.69 5.93 -15.72
N GLU A 71 7.99 5.89 -17.02
CA GLU A 71 7.11 5.36 -18.05
C GLU A 71 6.77 3.87 -17.86
N ARG A 72 7.55 3.12 -17.05
CA ARG A 72 7.17 1.75 -16.65
C ARG A 72 5.94 1.70 -15.75
N PHE A 73 5.71 2.75 -14.95
CA PHE A 73 4.46 2.93 -14.22
C PHE A 73 3.34 3.39 -15.18
N GLY A 74 3.69 4.26 -16.11
CA GLY A 74 2.83 4.70 -17.21
C GLY A 74 3.27 6.04 -17.76
N TYR A 75 2.80 6.35 -18.96
CA TYR A 75 2.98 7.66 -19.59
C TYR A 75 1.96 8.65 -19.03
N PRO A 76 2.36 9.90 -18.75
CA PRO A 76 1.41 10.92 -18.33
C PRO A 76 0.38 11.17 -19.44
N ILE A 77 -0.88 11.37 -19.06
CA ILE A 77 -2.00 11.69 -19.97
C ILE A 77 -2.59 13.09 -19.72
N ASN A 78 -2.06 13.80 -18.72
CA ASN A 78 -2.30 15.21 -18.46
C ASN A 78 -1.05 15.87 -17.89
N ASP A 79 -1.00 17.20 -17.93
CA ASP A 79 -0.05 17.97 -17.13
C ASP A 79 -0.45 17.98 -15.66
N GLU A 80 0.53 18.17 -14.78
CA GLU A 80 0.26 18.30 -13.36
C GLU A 80 -0.69 19.48 -13.09
N SER A 81 -1.87 19.16 -12.56
CA SER A 81 -2.95 20.12 -12.36
C SER A 81 -3.34 20.19 -10.89
N GLY A 82 -3.90 21.33 -10.47
CA GLY A 82 -4.51 21.45 -9.15
C GLY A 82 -5.75 20.55 -9.05
N CYS A 83 -5.95 19.93 -7.89
CA CYS A 83 -7.17 19.17 -7.62
C CYS A 83 -8.39 20.11 -7.58
N PRO A 84 -9.57 19.67 -8.06
CA PRO A 84 -10.82 20.43 -8.01
C PRO A 84 -11.25 20.95 -6.63
N ASP A 85 -10.79 20.34 -5.54
CA ASP A 85 -11.05 20.81 -4.17
C ASP A 85 -10.12 21.94 -3.71
N GLY A 86 -9.11 22.28 -4.51
CA GLY A 86 -8.14 23.35 -4.24
C GLY A 86 -7.01 22.98 -3.27
N VAL A 87 -6.90 21.71 -2.84
CA VAL A 87 -5.93 21.32 -1.80
C VAL A 87 -4.67 20.72 -2.40
N GLY A 88 -4.84 19.72 -3.26
CA GLY A 88 -3.75 18.89 -3.79
C GLY A 88 -3.43 19.16 -5.25
N ARG A 89 -2.56 18.32 -5.80
CA ARG A 89 -2.18 18.31 -7.21
C ARG A 89 -2.18 16.86 -7.71
N PHE A 90 -2.30 16.65 -9.01
CA PHE A 90 -2.30 15.30 -9.58
C PHE A 90 -1.79 15.23 -11.01
N ASN A 91 -1.28 14.06 -11.35
CA ASN A 91 -1.16 13.56 -12.73
C ASN A 91 -1.91 12.23 -12.84
N HIS A 92 -2.49 11.98 -14.01
CA HIS A 92 -2.94 10.68 -14.47
C HIS A 92 -1.92 10.09 -15.43
N PHE A 93 -1.84 8.78 -15.43
CA PHE A 93 -0.90 8.01 -16.22
C PHE A 93 -1.63 6.85 -16.89
N ARG A 94 -1.10 6.38 -18.02
CA ARG A 94 -1.60 5.19 -18.72
C ARG A 94 -0.45 4.26 -19.04
N ALA A 95 -0.58 3.00 -18.64
CA ALA A 95 0.43 1.97 -18.90
C ALA A 95 0.24 1.39 -20.31
N GLU A 96 0.76 2.10 -21.31
CA GLU A 96 0.65 1.76 -22.74
C GLU A 96 1.19 0.38 -23.09
N GLN A 97 2.18 -0.10 -22.33
CA GLN A 97 2.82 -1.41 -22.48
C GLN A 97 1.97 -2.59 -22.00
N LEU A 98 0.86 -2.33 -21.28
CA LEU A 98 -0.01 -3.38 -20.73
C LEU A 98 -1.29 -3.52 -21.55
N GLN A 99 -1.79 -4.75 -21.66
CA GLN A 99 -3.09 -5.02 -22.27
C GLN A 99 -4.20 -4.27 -21.53
N GLY A 100 -5.11 -3.66 -22.29
CA GLY A 100 -6.19 -2.85 -21.73
C GLY A 100 -5.74 -1.46 -21.27
N LYS A 101 -4.44 -1.13 -21.39
CA LYS A 101 -3.87 0.20 -21.13
C LYS A 101 -4.40 0.81 -19.83
N PRO A 102 -4.25 0.12 -18.68
CA PRO A 102 -4.83 0.56 -17.44
C PRO A 102 -4.28 1.93 -17.05
N GLU A 103 -5.15 2.74 -16.48
CA GLU A 103 -4.78 4.05 -15.97
C GLU A 103 -4.39 3.99 -14.50
N ALA A 104 -3.47 4.87 -14.14
CA ALA A 104 -3.02 5.11 -12.79
C ALA A 104 -3.04 6.62 -12.49
N SER A 105 -2.91 6.99 -11.22
CA SER A 105 -2.80 8.38 -10.82
C SER A 105 -1.71 8.53 -9.79
N ILE A 106 -1.07 9.70 -9.74
CA ILE A 106 -0.27 10.11 -8.59
C ILE A 106 -0.88 11.41 -8.09
N TYR A 107 -1.27 11.42 -6.81
CA TYR A 107 -1.85 12.57 -6.14
C TYR A 107 -0.89 13.06 -5.06
N TRP A 108 -0.73 14.38 -4.98
CA TRP A 108 -0.01 15.05 -3.91
C TRP A 108 -0.98 15.83 -3.04
N SER A 109 -0.79 15.75 -1.72
CA SER A 109 -1.44 16.64 -0.75
C SER A 109 -0.43 17.19 0.26
N PRO A 110 -0.69 18.35 0.90
CA PRO A 110 0.19 18.86 1.97
C PRO A 110 0.34 17.91 3.15
N ALA A 111 -0.66 17.05 3.41
CA ALA A 111 -0.68 16.18 4.58
C ALA A 111 0.12 14.89 4.41
N SER A 112 0.20 14.35 3.19
CA SER A 112 0.81 13.05 2.92
C SER A 112 1.95 13.07 1.90
N GLY A 113 2.09 14.14 1.10
CA GLY A 113 3.00 14.11 -0.04
C GLY A 113 2.38 13.36 -1.23
N ALA A 114 3.22 12.87 -2.13
CA ALA A 114 2.80 12.27 -3.40
C ALA A 114 2.70 10.75 -3.33
N HIS A 115 1.53 10.20 -3.65
CA HIS A 115 1.27 8.76 -3.66
C HIS A 115 0.52 8.33 -4.91
N GLU A 116 0.93 7.19 -5.44
CA GLU A 116 0.29 6.51 -6.56
C GLU A 116 -0.95 5.74 -6.13
N VAL A 117 -1.96 5.73 -7.00
CA VAL A 117 -3.19 4.94 -6.87
C VAL A 117 -3.43 4.29 -8.24
N TYR A 118 -3.62 2.98 -8.28
CA TYR A 118 -3.77 2.24 -9.54
C TYR A 118 -4.80 1.12 -9.44
N GLY A 119 -5.08 0.49 -10.60
CA GLY A 119 -5.96 -0.67 -10.70
C GLY A 119 -7.35 -0.44 -10.11
N ALA A 120 -7.92 -1.52 -9.57
CA ALA A 120 -9.30 -1.53 -9.09
C ALA A 120 -9.54 -0.55 -7.91
N ILE A 121 -8.52 -0.26 -7.10
CA ILE A 121 -8.62 0.73 -6.02
C ILE A 121 -8.79 2.13 -6.61
N ARG A 122 -7.95 2.52 -7.58
CA ARG A 122 -8.10 3.79 -8.31
C ARG A 122 -9.49 3.90 -8.93
N ASP A 123 -9.93 2.87 -9.64
CA ASP A 123 -11.19 2.93 -10.37
C ASP A 123 -12.39 3.07 -9.41
N LYS A 124 -12.34 2.42 -8.24
CA LYS A 124 -13.38 2.59 -7.23
C LYS A 124 -13.33 3.97 -6.59
N TRP A 125 -12.15 4.45 -6.22
CA TRP A 125 -11.98 5.80 -5.67
C TRP A 125 -12.43 6.89 -6.64
N ALA A 126 -12.14 6.72 -7.93
CA ALA A 126 -12.62 7.58 -9.02
C ALA A 126 -14.15 7.67 -9.08
N ARG A 127 -14.83 6.51 -9.07
CA ARG A 127 -16.30 6.44 -9.04
C ARG A 127 -16.92 7.07 -7.79
N LEU A 128 -16.16 7.12 -6.70
CA LEU A 128 -16.57 7.72 -5.43
C LEU A 128 -16.25 9.22 -5.34
N GLY A 129 -15.80 9.83 -6.44
CA GLY A 129 -15.57 11.27 -6.52
C GLY A 129 -14.16 11.71 -6.16
N TRP A 130 -13.17 10.82 -6.26
CA TRP A 130 -11.75 11.14 -6.07
C TRP A 130 -11.49 11.85 -4.72
N GLU A 131 -10.66 12.88 -4.70
CA GLU A 131 -10.32 13.67 -3.51
C GLU A 131 -11.51 14.47 -2.95
N ARG A 132 -12.52 14.76 -3.78
CA ARG A 132 -13.78 15.38 -3.32
C ARG A 132 -14.68 14.39 -2.57
N GLY A 133 -14.49 13.10 -2.77
CA GLY A 133 -15.20 12.03 -2.08
C GLY A 133 -14.84 11.91 -0.60
N SER A 134 -15.54 11.03 0.12
CA SER A 134 -15.32 10.83 1.56
C SER A 134 -13.93 10.31 1.89
N SER A 135 -13.29 9.55 1.00
CA SER A 135 -11.94 9.03 1.23
C SER A 135 -10.85 10.10 1.16
N ARG A 136 -11.05 11.23 0.46
CA ARG A 136 -10.02 12.27 0.25
C ARG A 136 -8.75 11.72 -0.42
N TYR A 137 -7.57 12.20 -0.02
CA TYR A 137 -6.27 11.87 -0.62
C TYR A 137 -5.66 10.56 -0.10
N PRO A 138 -4.85 9.87 -0.92
CA PRO A 138 -4.03 8.76 -0.44
C PRO A 138 -3.01 9.24 0.61
N LEU A 139 -2.80 8.39 1.62
CA LEU A 139 -1.81 8.60 2.69
C LEU A 139 -0.51 7.83 2.45
N GLU A 140 -0.54 6.83 1.57
CA GLU A 140 0.58 5.94 1.28
C GLU A 140 0.39 5.22 -0.05
N ALA A 141 1.41 4.48 -0.47
CA ALA A 141 1.33 3.55 -1.58
C ALA A 141 0.53 2.28 -1.21
N GLU A 142 -0.13 1.70 -2.21
CA GLU A 142 -0.78 0.39 -2.08
C GLU A 142 0.25 -0.72 -1.78
N HIS A 143 -0.02 -1.57 -0.79
CA HIS A 143 0.86 -2.67 -0.37
C HIS A 143 0.09 -3.95 -0.04
N ASP A 144 0.82 -5.07 0.06
CA ASP A 144 0.24 -6.34 0.52
C ASP A 144 0.07 -6.31 2.04
N GLU A 145 -1.14 -6.59 2.49
CA GLU A 145 -1.52 -6.66 3.89
C GLU A 145 -1.95 -8.10 4.23
N PRO A 146 -1.17 -8.81 5.07
CA PRO A 146 -1.43 -10.20 5.43
C PRO A 146 -2.86 -10.42 5.97
N GLY A 147 -3.55 -11.41 5.40
CA GLY A 147 -4.92 -11.75 5.79
C GLY A 147 -6.00 -10.78 5.27
N VAL A 148 -5.63 -9.71 4.57
CA VAL A 148 -6.57 -8.71 4.01
C VAL A 148 -6.51 -8.66 2.48
N GLY A 149 -5.33 -8.78 1.88
CA GLY A 149 -5.12 -8.62 0.44
C GLY A 149 -4.28 -7.39 0.16
N ARG A 150 -4.60 -6.64 -0.89
CA ARG A 150 -3.98 -5.34 -1.15
C ARG A 150 -4.67 -4.26 -0.31
N LEU A 151 -3.92 -3.32 0.24
CA LEU A 151 -4.44 -2.24 1.06
C LEU A 151 -3.81 -0.91 0.67
N GLN A 152 -4.63 0.15 0.69
CA GLN A 152 -4.16 1.52 0.59
C GLN A 152 -4.96 2.43 1.51
N ARG A 153 -4.27 3.19 2.36
CA ARG A 153 -4.90 4.16 3.26
C ARG A 153 -5.10 5.53 2.59
N PHE A 154 -6.19 6.18 2.96
CA PHE A 154 -6.60 7.51 2.53
C PHE A 154 -7.00 8.34 3.76
N GLN A 155 -7.06 9.67 3.65
CA GLN A 155 -7.32 10.53 4.83
C GLN A 155 -8.70 10.26 5.48
N GLY A 156 -9.69 9.85 4.69
CA GLY A 156 -11.04 9.56 5.17
C GLY A 156 -11.37 8.06 5.32
N GLY A 157 -10.41 7.17 5.07
CA GLY A 157 -10.70 5.74 5.00
C GLY A 157 -9.54 4.90 4.50
N TYR A 158 -9.83 3.68 4.09
CA TYR A 158 -8.88 2.85 3.37
C TYR A 158 -9.62 2.01 2.35
N PHE A 159 -8.88 1.56 1.34
CA PHE A 159 -9.38 0.60 0.38
C PHE A 159 -8.66 -0.72 0.55
N THR A 160 -9.39 -1.81 0.40
CA THR A 160 -8.82 -3.16 0.28
C THR A 160 -9.14 -3.73 -1.08
N TRP A 161 -8.31 -4.63 -1.58
CA TRP A 161 -8.62 -5.42 -2.77
C TRP A 161 -8.23 -6.88 -2.59
N THR A 162 -9.09 -7.78 -3.06
CA THR A 162 -8.79 -9.20 -3.22
C THR A 162 -9.27 -9.68 -4.59
N PRO A 163 -8.71 -10.77 -5.15
CA PRO A 163 -9.20 -11.34 -6.41
C PRO A 163 -10.69 -11.70 -6.36
N ALA A 164 -11.19 -12.18 -5.22
CA ALA A 164 -12.58 -12.60 -5.06
C ALA A 164 -13.55 -11.44 -4.79
N GLY A 165 -13.12 -10.44 -4.02
CA GLY A 165 -13.99 -9.34 -3.57
C GLY A 165 -13.86 -8.05 -4.39
N GLY A 166 -12.85 -7.93 -5.25
CA GLY A 166 -12.50 -6.67 -5.90
C GLY A 166 -12.15 -5.58 -4.89
N ALA A 167 -12.19 -4.32 -5.32
CA ALA A 167 -11.86 -3.19 -4.45
C ALA A 167 -13.04 -2.85 -3.52
N GLN A 168 -12.77 -2.64 -2.24
CA GLN A 168 -13.73 -2.30 -1.19
C GLN A 168 -13.29 -1.05 -0.44
N GLN A 169 -14.22 -0.12 -0.17
CA GLN A 169 -13.97 1.10 0.59
C GLN A 169 -14.38 0.85 2.04
N HIS A 170 -13.56 1.33 2.97
CA HIS A 170 -13.84 1.29 4.40
C HIS A 170 -13.69 2.70 4.98
N ASN A 171 -14.64 3.10 5.82
CA ASN A 171 -14.62 4.41 6.46
C ASN A 171 -13.76 4.36 7.73
N GLY A 172 -13.08 5.47 8.02
CA GLY A 172 -12.24 5.61 9.23
C GLY A 172 -10.84 5.03 9.08
N ALA A 173 -10.01 5.24 10.11
CA ALA A 173 -8.63 4.79 10.10
C ALA A 173 -8.54 3.25 10.05
N TYR A 174 -7.57 2.73 9.28
CA TYR A 174 -7.30 1.30 9.24
C TYR A 174 -6.76 0.82 10.59
N ALA A 175 -7.44 -0.17 11.17
CA ALA A 175 -6.95 -0.94 12.32
C ALA A 175 -6.50 -2.32 11.81
N PRO A 176 -5.20 -2.64 11.85
CA PRO A 176 -4.71 -3.92 11.36
C PRO A 176 -5.31 -5.09 12.17
N PRO A 177 -5.50 -6.27 11.57
CA PRO A 177 -5.97 -7.44 12.30
C PRO A 177 -4.96 -7.85 13.37
N PRO A 178 -5.45 -8.48 14.46
CA PRO A 178 -4.57 -9.16 15.41
C PRO A 178 -3.64 -10.12 14.68
N ARG A 179 -2.40 -10.23 15.15
CA ARG A 179 -1.42 -11.22 14.68
C ARG A 179 -0.79 -11.92 15.87
N ILE A 180 -0.42 -13.18 15.70
CA ILE A 180 0.36 -13.92 16.69
C ILE A 180 1.51 -14.69 16.04
N THR A 181 2.59 -14.87 16.78
CA THR A 181 3.68 -15.79 16.46
C THR A 181 3.87 -16.78 17.59
N LEU A 182 4.35 -17.98 17.23
CA LEU A 182 4.62 -19.07 18.17
C LEU A 182 6.10 -19.42 18.16
N ARG A 183 6.63 -19.72 19.34
CA ARG A 183 7.99 -20.24 19.49
C ARG A 183 8.04 -21.29 20.60
N ALA A 184 8.63 -22.45 20.32
CA ALA A 184 8.98 -23.39 21.38
C ALA A 184 10.22 -22.89 22.13
N ILE A 185 10.13 -22.84 23.47
CA ILE A 185 11.21 -22.43 24.36
C ILE A 185 11.40 -23.44 25.50
N SER A 186 12.63 -23.51 26.03
CA SER A 186 13.02 -24.41 27.12
C SER A 186 13.56 -23.69 28.36
N ASP A 187 13.48 -22.36 28.40
CA ASP A 187 13.97 -21.54 29.51
C ASP A 187 13.02 -21.61 30.71
N GLY A 188 13.52 -22.14 31.84
CA GLY A 188 12.71 -22.35 33.05
C GLY A 188 11.63 -23.44 32.92
N GLY A 189 11.64 -24.25 31.85
CA GLY A 189 10.64 -25.28 31.55
C GLY A 189 10.32 -25.35 30.06
N ARG A 190 9.47 -26.28 29.63
CA ARG A 190 9.05 -26.39 28.21
C ARG A 190 7.78 -25.60 27.98
N PHE A 191 7.81 -24.64 27.06
CA PHE A 191 6.67 -23.77 26.74
C PHE A 191 6.52 -23.55 25.24
N ILE A 192 5.29 -23.25 24.84
CA ILE A 192 5.02 -22.46 23.64
C ILE A 192 4.83 -21.02 24.06
N GLU A 193 5.74 -20.16 23.64
CA GLU A 193 5.64 -18.72 23.78
C GLU A 193 4.75 -18.18 22.65
N VAL A 194 3.72 -17.40 23.04
CA VAL A 194 2.82 -16.70 22.14
C VAL A 194 3.11 -15.22 22.26
N GLN A 195 3.46 -14.58 21.16
CA GLN A 195 3.62 -13.13 21.06
C GLN A 195 2.56 -12.62 20.09
N GLY A 196 1.86 -11.54 20.44
CA GLY A 196 0.82 -11.00 19.57
C GLY A 196 0.73 -9.50 19.60
N ASP A 197 0.29 -8.92 18.48
CA ASP A 197 0.13 -7.48 18.31
C ASP A 197 -1.23 -7.15 17.66
N ASN A 198 -1.55 -5.86 17.61
CA ASN A 198 -2.77 -5.29 17.02
C ASN A 198 -4.07 -5.75 17.69
N PHE A 199 -3.99 -6.15 18.96
CA PHE A 199 -5.17 -6.34 19.80
C PHE A 199 -5.65 -4.98 20.33
N THR A 200 -6.91 -4.88 20.75
CA THR A 200 -7.44 -3.67 21.36
C THR A 200 -6.73 -3.39 22.69
N GLY A 201 -5.99 -2.28 22.77
CA GLY A 201 -5.16 -1.95 23.94
C GLY A 201 -5.98 -1.74 25.22
N ARG A 202 -5.37 -2.09 26.37
CA ARG A 202 -6.02 -2.06 27.71
C ARG A 202 -7.25 -2.97 27.83
N GLN A 203 -7.39 -3.95 26.94
CA GLN A 203 -8.46 -4.95 27.00
C GLN A 203 -7.88 -6.33 27.30
N SER A 204 -8.55 -7.37 26.84
CA SER A 204 -8.17 -8.76 27.05
C SER A 204 -8.30 -9.55 25.74
N ALA A 205 -7.46 -10.56 25.60
CA ALA A 205 -7.52 -11.51 24.51
C ALA A 205 -7.72 -12.92 25.07
N LYS A 206 -8.51 -13.74 24.40
CA LYS A 206 -8.62 -15.17 24.69
C LYS A 206 -7.61 -15.94 23.86
N VAL A 207 -6.74 -16.70 24.50
CA VAL A 207 -5.80 -17.63 23.86
C VAL A 207 -6.37 -19.03 24.00
N ALA A 208 -6.69 -19.67 22.88
CA ALA A 208 -7.08 -21.07 22.79
C ALA A 208 -5.98 -21.85 22.06
N TYR A 209 -5.65 -23.05 22.53
CA TYR A 209 -4.54 -23.83 22.00
C TYR A 209 -4.84 -25.32 21.93
N ASP A 210 -4.15 -25.97 21.00
CA ASP A 210 -4.00 -27.41 20.87
C ASP A 210 -2.53 -27.74 20.61
N LEU A 211 -1.86 -28.33 21.59
CA LEU A 211 -0.49 -28.83 21.46
C LEU A 211 -0.55 -30.33 21.20
N PHE A 212 0.27 -30.87 20.30
CA PHE A 212 0.21 -32.29 20.00
C PHE A 212 1.56 -32.96 19.76
N ALA A 213 1.58 -34.27 19.99
CA ALA A 213 2.73 -35.16 19.87
C ALA A 213 2.39 -36.40 19.01
N GLY A 214 2.32 -36.22 17.69
CA GLY A 214 1.79 -37.21 16.75
C GLY A 214 0.29 -37.00 16.46
N GLY A 215 -0.39 -38.03 15.93
CA GLY A 215 -1.77 -37.93 15.44
C GLY A 215 -2.79 -38.85 16.14
N GLY A 216 -2.57 -39.20 17.41
CA GLY A 216 -3.45 -40.09 18.18
C GLY A 216 -4.40 -39.34 19.14
N PRO A 217 -5.52 -39.94 19.58
CA PRO A 217 -6.49 -39.25 20.46
C PRO A 217 -5.95 -38.89 21.86
N THR A 218 -4.87 -39.54 22.32
CA THR A 218 -4.20 -39.23 23.60
C THR A 218 -2.96 -38.34 23.43
N THR A 219 -2.72 -37.78 22.24
CA THR A 219 -1.50 -37.01 21.95
C THR A 219 -1.68 -35.51 22.03
N HIS A 220 -2.82 -35.03 22.52
CA HIS A 220 -3.17 -33.61 22.52
C HIS A 220 -3.22 -33.03 23.94
N GLN A 221 -2.81 -31.77 24.07
CA GLN A 221 -3.00 -30.92 25.23
C GLN A 221 -3.71 -29.66 24.76
N THR A 222 -5.00 -29.56 25.08
CA THR A 222 -5.85 -28.43 24.71
C THR A 222 -6.17 -27.55 25.90
N GLY A 223 -6.43 -26.27 25.66
CA GLY A 223 -6.95 -25.37 26.69
C GLY A 223 -7.30 -24.00 26.14
N GLU A 224 -7.94 -23.19 26.97
CA GLU A 224 -8.14 -21.77 26.71
C GLU A 224 -8.02 -20.96 27.99
N HIS A 225 -7.50 -19.74 27.88
CA HIS A 225 -7.45 -18.77 28.98
C HIS A 225 -7.41 -17.35 28.43
N THR A 226 -7.56 -16.37 29.33
CA THR A 226 -7.50 -14.95 28.99
C THR A 226 -6.15 -14.36 29.36
N VAL A 227 -5.64 -13.49 28.50
CA VAL A 227 -4.42 -12.70 28.74
C VAL A 227 -4.75 -11.21 28.63
N ALA A 228 -4.06 -10.41 29.43
CA ALA A 228 -4.18 -8.96 29.38
C ALA A 228 -3.52 -8.44 28.10
N VAL A 229 -4.17 -7.46 27.45
CA VAL A 229 -3.59 -6.71 26.35
C VAL A 229 -3.01 -5.42 26.91
N ASN A 230 -1.73 -5.17 26.66
CA ASN A 230 -1.09 -3.95 27.14
C ASN A 230 -1.66 -2.70 26.44
N GLU A 231 -1.16 -1.52 26.80
CA GLU A 231 -1.69 -0.25 26.30
C GLU A 231 -1.56 -0.07 24.79
N VAL A 232 -0.56 -0.72 24.17
CA VAL A 232 -0.24 -0.61 22.74
C VAL A 232 -0.79 -1.79 21.92
N GLY A 233 -1.62 -2.65 22.52
CA GLY A 233 -2.27 -3.73 21.79
C GLY A 233 -1.44 -5.02 21.67
N HIS A 234 -0.46 -5.21 22.56
CA HIS A 234 0.42 -6.37 22.56
C HIS A 234 0.04 -7.37 23.67
N ILE A 235 0.17 -8.66 23.35
CA ILE A 235 0.00 -9.79 24.27
C ILE A 235 1.27 -10.64 24.30
N ALA A 236 1.59 -11.17 25.47
CA ALA A 236 2.62 -12.17 25.67
C ALA A 236 2.09 -13.27 26.58
N ASP A 237 2.26 -14.53 26.17
CA ASP A 237 1.78 -15.69 26.91
C ASP A 237 2.78 -16.85 26.82
N ARG A 238 2.74 -17.74 27.82
CA ARG A 238 3.55 -18.97 27.86
C ARG A 238 2.68 -20.15 28.22
N ILE A 239 2.37 -20.96 27.22
CA ILE A 239 1.60 -22.20 27.38
C ILE A 239 2.58 -23.31 27.78
N ARG A 240 2.45 -23.85 28.99
CA ARG A 240 3.31 -24.94 29.47
C ARG A 240 3.06 -26.22 28.68
N VAL A 241 4.12 -26.91 28.26
CA VAL A 241 4.03 -28.20 27.56
C VAL A 241 4.17 -29.35 28.55
N ASN A 242 3.07 -30.06 28.79
CA ASN A 242 2.99 -31.23 29.67
C ASN A 242 3.12 -32.56 28.91
N LEU A 243 3.02 -32.54 27.57
CA LEU A 243 3.22 -33.71 26.73
C LEU A 243 4.67 -34.23 26.80
N SER A 244 4.87 -35.55 26.68
CA SER A 244 6.22 -36.13 26.72
C SER A 244 7.11 -35.65 25.55
N GLY A 245 6.52 -35.41 24.38
CA GLY A 245 7.14 -34.74 23.23
C GLY A 245 6.22 -33.67 22.64
N LEU A 246 6.70 -32.92 21.65
CA LEU A 246 5.91 -31.94 20.90
C LEU A 246 6.25 -32.08 19.41
N SER A 247 5.25 -32.36 18.58
CA SER A 247 5.39 -32.40 17.13
C SER A 247 4.74 -31.20 16.44
N GLY A 248 3.87 -30.47 17.14
CA GLY A 248 3.30 -29.23 16.64
C GLY A 248 2.39 -28.53 17.64
N ALA A 249 2.00 -27.31 17.30
CA ALA A 249 1.05 -26.52 18.06
C ALA A 249 0.11 -25.76 17.13
N GLN A 250 -1.15 -25.64 17.52
CA GLN A 250 -2.10 -24.71 16.94
C GLN A 250 -2.59 -23.78 18.03
N VAL A 251 -2.52 -22.48 17.78
CA VAL A 251 -2.98 -21.46 18.73
C VAL A 251 -3.84 -20.47 18.00
N GLN A 252 -4.94 -20.06 18.62
CA GLN A 252 -5.78 -18.95 18.22
C GLN A 252 -5.87 -17.94 19.36
N ALA A 253 -5.59 -16.68 19.07
CA ALA A 253 -5.80 -15.57 19.98
C ALA A 253 -6.94 -14.68 19.44
N THR A 254 -7.96 -14.45 20.26
CA THR A 254 -9.13 -13.63 19.90
C THR A 254 -9.15 -12.38 20.77
N ASP A 255 -9.15 -11.20 20.13
CA ASP A 255 -9.41 -9.93 20.79
C ASP A 255 -10.87 -9.89 21.27
N LEU A 256 -11.07 -9.84 22.59
CA LEU A 256 -12.42 -9.88 23.16
C LEU A 256 -13.21 -8.59 22.98
N SER A 257 -12.55 -7.47 22.67
CA SER A 257 -13.23 -6.20 22.41
C SER A 257 -13.71 -6.07 20.98
N SER A 258 -12.89 -6.52 20.02
CA SER A 258 -13.21 -6.40 18.59
C SER A 258 -13.81 -7.67 17.98
N GLY A 259 -13.68 -8.81 18.67
CA GLY A 259 -14.06 -10.13 18.17
C GLY A 259 -13.13 -10.69 17.08
N ARG A 260 -12.07 -9.96 16.70
CA ARG A 260 -11.13 -10.38 15.67
C ARG A 260 -10.14 -11.40 16.24
N ALA A 261 -9.74 -12.37 15.43
CA ALA A 261 -8.84 -13.43 15.86
C ALA A 261 -7.62 -13.57 14.94
N ALA A 262 -6.54 -14.07 15.52
CA ALA A 262 -5.32 -14.48 14.85
C ALA A 262 -5.04 -15.95 15.16
N SER A 263 -4.54 -16.69 14.18
CA SER A 263 -4.11 -18.08 14.37
C SER A 263 -2.69 -18.27 13.88
N ALA A 264 -1.94 -19.12 14.57
CA ALA A 264 -0.60 -19.53 14.18
C ALA A 264 -0.38 -21.01 14.49
N SER A 265 0.61 -21.59 13.83
CA SER A 265 1.01 -22.98 14.05
C SER A 265 2.52 -23.12 14.08
N LEU A 266 3.00 -24.12 14.82
CA LEU A 266 4.41 -24.53 14.90
C LEU A 266 4.53 -25.99 14.48
#